data_AF-A0A9D7A4Z2-F1
#
_entry.id   AF-A0A9D7A4Z2-F1
#
_cell.length_a   1.000
_cell.length_b   1.000
_cell.length_c   1.000
_cell.angle_alpha   90.00
_cell.angle_beta   90.00
_cell.angle_gamma   90.00
#
_symmetry.space_group_name_H-M   'P 1'
#
loop_
_entity.id
_entity.type
_entity.pdbx_description
1 polymer ?
#
loop_
_entity_poly.entity_id
_entity_poly.type
_entity_poly.pdbx_seq_one_letter_code
_entity_poly.pdbx_strand_id
1 'polypeptide(L)'
;MIKLRKNPILDKEWVMPTDLDELQLLAKKWGADNVALLEAKDVLIDPRVRFKCMVPKCYMSGGCSHCPPNGWSIDEVREIVGRHTWAIFFRVKVPPSIIAAKGLGADIAGGVMDDAGNLMNLGGHYMLAFTIARLLQKTARDMGYLSEACYGAGNCRDALCHFQPNCRHMATGKCRHPGLSAPSMESCGMNAFKMGAIAGWDVFPIGGTCGPESVGTGSLMGLALIGPVPKGQRAERPAKAPLSDPDPVTRPGAEPAENIRRVIRDLSRNRAAYSQANVKLTQAPALLRQRRLWMRLTKNMRELSGSWLDVAQSYKVMFAGRPKKL
;
A
#
# COMPACT_ATOMS: atom_id res chain seq x y z
N MET A 1 4.20 40.58 -29.61
CA MET A 1 4.61 39.16 -29.79
C MET A 1 5.45 38.74 -28.60
N ILE A 2 4.91 37.94 -27.69
CA ILE A 2 5.70 37.33 -26.61
C ILE A 2 6.56 36.26 -27.26
N LYS A 3 7.88 36.48 -27.37
CA LYS A 3 8.82 35.42 -27.74
C LYS A 3 8.73 34.35 -26.65
N LEU A 4 8.09 33.22 -26.94
CA LEU A 4 8.18 32.02 -26.12
C LEU A 4 9.68 31.73 -25.95
N ARG A 5 10.23 31.98 -24.75
CA ARG A 5 11.57 31.49 -24.41
C ARG A 5 11.54 29.99 -24.63
N LYS A 6 12.47 29.46 -25.43
CA LYS A 6 12.70 28.01 -25.55
C LYS A 6 12.68 27.43 -24.15
N ASN A 7 11.77 26.51 -23.86
CA ASN A 7 11.64 25.94 -22.54
C ASN A 7 12.87 25.07 -22.28
N PRO A 8 13.81 25.47 -21.40
CA PRO A 8 15.10 24.80 -21.24
C PRO A 8 14.99 23.38 -20.68
N ILE A 9 13.77 22.93 -20.35
CA ILE A 9 13.45 21.56 -19.93
C ILE A 9 13.25 20.64 -21.14
N LEU A 10 12.70 21.14 -22.26
CA LEU A 10 12.41 20.34 -23.45
C LEU A 10 13.66 20.02 -24.28
N ASP A 11 14.71 20.82 -24.14
CA ASP A 11 15.97 20.68 -24.88
C ASP A 11 16.99 19.75 -24.18
N LYS A 12 16.63 19.12 -23.05
CA LYS A 12 17.53 18.20 -22.32
C LYS A 12 17.44 16.79 -22.88
N GLU A 13 18.59 16.11 -23.02
CA GLU A 13 18.61 14.65 -23.20
C GLU A 13 17.99 13.97 -21.98
N TRP A 14 17.17 12.94 -22.20
CA TRP A 14 16.46 12.21 -21.15
C TRP A 14 17.07 10.82 -20.95
N VAL A 15 17.22 10.40 -19.69
CA VAL A 15 17.60 9.03 -19.35
C VAL A 15 16.35 8.20 -19.17
N MET A 16 16.16 7.23 -20.07
CA MET A 16 15.01 6.33 -20.05
C MET A 16 15.17 5.25 -18.97
N PRO A 17 14.06 4.77 -18.37
CA PRO A 17 14.11 3.61 -17.48
C PRO A 17 14.60 2.35 -18.18
N THR A 18 15.70 1.77 -17.68
CA THR A 18 16.29 0.52 -18.23
C THR A 18 16.16 -0.66 -17.27
N ASP A 19 15.98 -0.43 -15.97
CA ASP A 19 15.94 -1.48 -14.93
C ASP A 19 14.50 -1.99 -14.65
N LEU A 20 13.61 -1.95 -15.65
CA LEU A 20 12.19 -2.30 -15.47
C LEU A 20 12.00 -3.77 -15.09
N ASP A 21 12.81 -4.67 -15.64
CA ASP A 21 12.77 -6.10 -15.29
C ASP A 21 13.20 -6.36 -13.84
N GLU A 22 14.17 -5.59 -13.32
CA GLU A 22 14.58 -5.65 -11.92
C GLU A 22 13.40 -5.24 -11.01
N LEU A 23 12.68 -4.16 -11.36
CA LEU A 23 11.49 -3.72 -10.61
C LEU A 23 10.36 -4.78 -10.65
N GLN A 24 10.14 -5.45 -11.77
CA GLN A 24 9.15 -6.53 -11.88
C GLN A 24 9.51 -7.72 -10.97
N LEU A 25 10.79 -8.12 -10.95
CA LEU A 25 11.28 -9.19 -10.08
C LEU A 25 11.15 -8.81 -8.60
N LEU A 26 11.45 -7.55 -8.25
CA LEU A 26 11.31 -7.06 -6.88
C LEU A 26 9.84 -7.03 -6.43
N ALA A 27 8.90 -6.62 -7.29
CA ALA A 27 7.47 -6.70 -6.96
C ALA A 27 7.03 -8.13 -6.62
N LYS A 28 7.45 -9.13 -7.41
CA LYS A 28 7.22 -10.55 -7.10
C LYS A 28 7.87 -10.96 -5.79
N LYS A 29 9.13 -10.56 -5.58
CA LYS A 29 9.85 -10.80 -4.31
C LYS A 29 9.08 -10.21 -3.13
N TRP A 30 8.46 -9.03 -3.24
CA TRP A 30 7.73 -8.38 -2.17
C TRP A 30 6.31 -8.92 -1.94
N GLY A 31 5.85 -9.89 -2.74
CA GLY A 31 4.60 -10.62 -2.51
C GLY A 31 3.53 -10.40 -3.56
N ALA A 32 3.84 -9.75 -4.68
CA ALA A 32 2.96 -9.79 -5.85
C ALA A 32 2.97 -11.21 -6.44
N ASP A 33 1.80 -11.74 -6.78
CA ASP A 33 1.70 -13.02 -7.47
C ASP A 33 1.86 -12.87 -8.99
N ASN A 34 1.32 -11.78 -9.54
CA ASN A 34 1.49 -11.41 -10.94
C ASN A 34 1.99 -9.97 -11.06
N VAL A 35 2.76 -9.72 -12.12
CA VAL A 35 3.29 -8.40 -12.48
C VAL A 35 3.27 -8.27 -14.00
N ALA A 36 2.91 -7.10 -14.49
CA ALA A 36 2.95 -6.71 -15.89
C ALA A 36 3.59 -5.33 -16.03
N LEU A 37 4.40 -5.17 -17.07
CA LEU A 37 4.89 -3.87 -17.51
C LEU A 37 3.89 -3.27 -18.50
N LEU A 38 3.42 -2.06 -18.23
CA LEU A 38 2.56 -1.29 -19.12
C LEU A 38 3.28 -0.03 -19.58
N GLU A 39 3.08 0.40 -20.83
CA GLU A 39 3.36 1.79 -21.17
C GLU A 39 2.39 2.71 -20.42
N ALA A 40 2.82 3.91 -20.04
CA ALA A 40 1.97 4.85 -19.31
C ALA A 40 0.69 5.22 -20.10
N LYS A 41 0.76 5.23 -21.43
CA LYS A 41 -0.39 5.45 -22.33
C LYS A 41 -1.45 4.34 -22.24
N ASP A 42 -1.06 3.15 -21.80
CA ASP A 42 -1.94 1.98 -21.63
C ASP A 42 -2.57 1.91 -20.24
N VAL A 43 -2.24 2.85 -19.35
CA VAL A 43 -2.93 3.01 -18.06
C VAL A 43 -4.34 3.56 -18.31
N LEU A 44 -5.32 2.65 -18.26
CA LEU A 44 -6.70 2.95 -18.63
C LEU A 44 -7.41 3.80 -17.56
N ILE A 45 -7.54 5.10 -17.82
CA ILE A 45 -8.26 6.04 -16.94
C ILE A 45 -9.68 6.26 -17.48
N ASP A 46 -10.68 5.83 -16.72
CA ASP A 46 -12.10 5.92 -17.03
C ASP A 46 -12.85 6.68 -15.92
N PRO A 47 -13.42 7.86 -16.19
CA PRO A 47 -14.19 8.64 -15.22
C PRO A 47 -15.32 7.82 -14.56
N ARG A 48 -15.90 6.84 -15.26
CA ARG A 48 -16.97 5.98 -14.72
C ARG A 48 -16.49 5.12 -13.55
N VAL A 49 -15.20 4.76 -13.50
CA VAL A 49 -14.61 4.02 -12.38
C VAL A 49 -14.63 4.88 -11.12
N ARG A 50 -14.14 6.12 -11.21
CA ARG A 50 -14.17 7.07 -10.09
C ARG A 50 -15.59 7.48 -9.74
N PHE A 51 -16.49 7.55 -10.72
CA PHE A 51 -17.91 7.87 -10.51
C PHE A 51 -18.62 6.83 -9.63
N LYS A 52 -18.28 5.53 -9.76
CA LYS A 52 -18.80 4.47 -8.87
C LYS A 52 -18.44 4.67 -7.40
N CYS A 53 -17.35 5.41 -7.09
CA CYS A 53 -17.06 5.77 -5.70
C CYS A 53 -18.05 6.79 -5.14
N MET A 54 -18.67 7.60 -6.00
CA MET A 54 -19.49 8.76 -5.61
C MET A 54 -20.99 8.51 -5.76
N VAL A 55 -21.44 7.65 -6.70
CA VAL A 55 -22.86 7.48 -7.04
C VAL A 55 -23.22 6.00 -7.40
N PRO A 56 -24.06 5.31 -6.61
CA PRO A 56 -24.34 5.62 -5.20
C PRO A 56 -23.01 5.62 -4.43
N LYS A 57 -22.93 6.45 -3.39
CA LYS A 57 -21.68 6.67 -2.66
C LYS A 57 -21.16 5.35 -2.06
N CYS A 58 -19.94 4.97 -2.44
CA CYS A 58 -19.24 3.86 -1.79
C CYS A 58 -18.98 4.21 -0.32
N TYR A 59 -19.08 3.21 0.57
CA TYR A 59 -18.89 3.43 2.02
C TYR A 59 -17.54 4.09 2.39
N MET A 60 -16.51 3.89 1.55
CA MET A 60 -15.19 4.48 1.71
C MET A 60 -15.08 5.94 1.26
N SER A 61 -15.98 6.40 0.39
CA SER A 61 -15.88 7.72 -0.24
C SER A 61 -15.94 8.84 0.79
N GLY A 62 -15.02 9.80 0.67
CA GLY A 62 -14.82 10.90 1.60
C GLY A 62 -14.16 10.49 2.93
N GLY A 63 -13.85 9.21 3.15
CA GLY A 63 -13.28 8.72 4.41
C GLY A 63 -11.81 9.10 4.63
N CYS A 64 -11.07 9.40 3.56
CA CYS A 64 -9.69 9.87 3.62
C CYS A 64 -9.37 10.90 2.53
N SER A 65 -8.17 11.48 2.60
CA SER A 65 -7.68 12.49 1.66
C SER A 65 -7.40 11.95 0.26
N HIS A 66 -7.33 10.63 0.08
CA HIS A 66 -7.17 10.02 -1.22
C HIS A 66 -8.48 9.51 -1.84
N CYS A 67 -9.58 9.48 -1.09
CA CYS A 67 -10.87 9.07 -1.62
C CYS A 67 -11.63 10.26 -2.21
N PRO A 68 -12.35 10.09 -3.33
CA PRO A 68 -13.32 11.07 -3.80
C PRO A 68 -14.29 11.50 -2.70
N PRO A 69 -14.65 12.80 -2.60
CA PRO A 69 -14.24 13.90 -3.49
C PRO A 69 -12.87 14.52 -3.17
N ASN A 70 -12.19 14.11 -2.10
CA ASN A 70 -10.96 14.75 -1.60
C ASN A 70 -9.69 14.37 -2.39
N GLY A 71 -9.66 13.14 -2.91
CA GLY A 71 -8.54 12.63 -3.70
C GLY A 71 -8.46 13.26 -5.10
N TRP A 72 -7.41 12.91 -5.83
CA TRP A 72 -7.13 13.47 -7.15
C TRP A 72 -8.33 13.39 -8.11
N SER A 73 -8.48 14.45 -8.89
CA SER A 73 -9.38 14.51 -10.04
C SER A 73 -8.86 13.61 -11.17
N ILE A 74 -9.75 13.30 -12.11
CA ILE A 74 -9.37 12.50 -13.28
C ILE A 74 -8.31 13.23 -14.13
N ASP A 75 -8.40 14.55 -14.24
CA ASP A 75 -7.49 15.33 -15.08
C ASP A 75 -6.11 15.43 -14.45
N GLU A 76 -6.01 15.62 -13.13
CA GLU A 76 -4.74 15.52 -12.40
C GLU A 76 -4.11 14.13 -12.58
N VAL A 77 -4.91 13.05 -12.50
CA VAL A 77 -4.40 11.69 -12.71
C VAL A 77 -3.87 11.51 -14.14
N ARG A 78 -4.58 11.99 -15.16
CA ARG A 78 -4.12 11.94 -16.56
C ARG A 78 -2.83 12.71 -16.74
N GLU A 79 -2.72 13.89 -16.16
CA GLU A 79 -1.53 14.73 -16.23
C GLU A 79 -0.33 14.04 -15.56
N ILE A 80 -0.52 13.46 -14.38
CA ILE A 80 0.53 12.71 -13.67
C ILE A 80 0.95 11.49 -14.48
N VAL A 81 0.01 10.68 -14.95
CA VAL A 81 0.31 9.48 -15.76
C VAL A 81 1.05 9.86 -17.05
N GLY A 82 0.62 10.92 -17.74
CA GLY A 82 1.23 11.40 -18.98
C GLY A 82 2.66 11.93 -18.84
N ARG A 83 3.14 12.19 -17.61
CA ARG A 83 4.53 12.55 -17.32
C ARG A 83 5.47 11.36 -17.11
N HIS A 84 4.95 10.14 -17.16
CA HIS A 84 5.72 8.91 -17.01
C HIS A 84 5.72 8.13 -18.33
N THR A 85 6.64 7.19 -18.48
CA THR A 85 6.73 6.35 -19.70
C THR A 85 6.20 4.96 -19.45
N TRP A 86 6.42 4.43 -18.25
CA TRP A 86 6.12 3.06 -17.89
C TRP A 86 5.31 3.00 -16.60
N ALA A 87 4.64 1.88 -16.40
CA ALA A 87 3.98 1.54 -15.16
C ALA A 87 4.25 0.08 -14.82
N ILE A 88 4.72 -0.17 -13.59
CA ILE A 88 4.80 -1.51 -13.02
C ILE A 88 3.46 -1.81 -12.38
N PHE A 89 2.66 -2.63 -13.05
CA PHE A 89 1.33 -3.05 -12.61
C PHE A 89 1.41 -4.43 -11.95
N PHE A 90 0.82 -4.61 -10.77
CA PHE A 90 0.95 -5.85 -10.01
C PHE A 90 -0.37 -6.29 -9.39
N ARG A 91 -0.45 -7.58 -9.06
CA ARG A 91 -1.55 -8.21 -8.34
C ARG A 91 -1.05 -8.83 -7.04
N VAL A 92 -1.88 -8.75 -6.01
CA VAL A 92 -1.85 -9.56 -4.80
C VAL A 92 -3.13 -10.39 -4.75
N LYS A 93 -2.99 -11.70 -4.91
CA LYS A 93 -4.07 -12.68 -4.83
C LYS A 93 -4.55 -12.84 -3.38
N VAL A 94 -5.86 -12.84 -3.19
CA VAL A 94 -6.51 -13.04 -1.89
C VAL A 94 -7.46 -14.24 -1.98
N PRO A 95 -7.33 -15.25 -1.10
CA PRO A 95 -8.26 -16.38 -1.05
C PRO A 95 -9.73 -15.94 -0.89
N PRO A 96 -10.69 -16.60 -1.57
CA PRO A 96 -12.13 -16.33 -1.41
C PRO A 96 -12.59 -16.37 0.06
N SER A 97 -12.04 -17.31 0.84
CA SER A 97 -12.31 -17.45 2.27
C SER A 97 -11.92 -16.25 3.13
N ILE A 98 -11.15 -15.29 2.58
CA ILE A 98 -10.73 -14.06 3.26
C ILE A 98 -11.46 -12.85 2.65
N ILE A 99 -11.38 -12.67 1.33
CA ILE A 99 -11.94 -11.48 0.64
C ILE A 99 -13.47 -11.45 0.64
N ALA A 100 -14.11 -12.62 0.68
CA ALA A 100 -15.56 -12.79 0.69
C ALA A 100 -16.00 -13.59 1.92
N ALA A 101 -15.27 -13.45 3.04
CA ALA A 101 -15.62 -14.14 4.28
C ALA A 101 -17.03 -13.73 4.75
N LYS A 102 -17.79 -14.71 5.27
CA LYS A 102 -19.14 -14.45 5.80
C LYS A 102 -19.09 -13.43 6.93
N GLY A 103 -20.01 -12.46 6.91
CA GLY A 103 -20.09 -11.39 7.91
C GLY A 103 -19.14 -10.20 7.68
N LEU A 104 -18.14 -10.33 6.81
CA LEU A 104 -17.09 -9.33 6.61
C LEU A 104 -17.62 -7.95 6.20
N GLY A 105 -18.66 -7.91 5.36
CA GLY A 105 -19.30 -6.65 4.97
C GLY A 105 -19.90 -5.89 6.16
N ALA A 106 -20.53 -6.61 7.09
CA ALA A 106 -21.08 -6.02 8.31
C ALA A 106 -19.97 -5.59 9.29
N ASP A 107 -18.89 -6.37 9.39
CA ASP A 107 -17.74 -6.05 10.24
C ASP A 107 -17.01 -4.78 9.75
N ILE A 108 -16.78 -4.68 8.43
CA ILE A 108 -16.23 -3.48 7.78
C ILE A 108 -17.12 -2.27 8.03
N ALA A 109 -18.42 -2.40 7.80
CA ALA A 109 -19.38 -1.31 8.00
C ALA A 109 -19.47 -0.88 9.47
N GLY A 110 -19.38 -1.84 10.39
CA GLY A 110 -19.41 -1.59 11.83
C GLY A 110 -18.12 -0.99 12.38
N GLY A 111 -17.00 -1.10 11.65
CA GLY A 111 -15.67 -0.67 12.13
C GLY A 111 -15.23 -1.45 13.38
N VAL A 112 -15.74 -2.67 13.55
CA VAL A 112 -15.45 -3.53 14.70
C VAL A 112 -14.66 -4.74 14.23
N MET A 113 -13.63 -5.12 14.98
CA MET A 113 -12.89 -6.34 14.72
C MET A 113 -13.74 -7.59 14.92
N ASP A 114 -13.72 -8.46 13.91
CA ASP A 114 -14.30 -9.78 13.98
C ASP A 114 -13.46 -10.72 14.85
N ASP A 115 -14.11 -11.67 15.52
CA ASP A 115 -13.43 -12.66 16.36
C ASP A 115 -12.68 -13.73 15.57
N ALA A 116 -13.06 -13.92 14.30
CA ALA A 116 -12.46 -14.92 13.41
C ALA A 116 -11.13 -14.46 12.78
N GLY A 117 -10.76 -13.18 12.91
CA GLY A 117 -9.56 -12.58 12.35
C GLY A 117 -9.62 -12.35 10.83
N ASN A 118 -10.80 -12.43 10.22
CA ASN A 118 -11.00 -12.23 8.79
C ASN A 118 -10.65 -10.80 8.36
N LEU A 119 -11.09 -9.80 9.14
CA LEU A 119 -10.85 -8.39 8.89
C LEU A 119 -9.36 -8.05 9.03
N MET A 120 -8.67 -8.64 10.02
CA MET A 120 -7.21 -8.49 10.16
C MET A 120 -6.48 -9.04 8.95
N ASN A 121 -6.83 -10.25 8.52
CA ASN A 121 -6.17 -10.92 7.41
C ASN A 121 -6.43 -10.19 6.10
N LEU A 122 -7.67 -9.75 5.86
CA LEU A 122 -8.01 -8.91 4.72
C LEU A 122 -7.20 -7.60 4.75
N GLY A 123 -7.19 -6.91 5.90
CA GLY A 123 -6.39 -5.70 6.12
C GLY A 123 -4.91 -5.94 5.80
N GLY A 124 -4.34 -7.06 6.24
CA GLY A 124 -2.97 -7.46 5.92
C GLY A 124 -2.69 -7.59 4.42
N HIS A 125 -3.62 -8.11 3.63
CA HIS A 125 -3.49 -8.16 2.17
C HIS A 125 -3.55 -6.78 1.52
N TYR A 126 -4.41 -5.89 1.99
CA TYR A 126 -4.44 -4.49 1.55
C TYR A 126 -3.14 -3.76 1.91
N MET A 127 -2.67 -3.92 3.15
CA MET A 127 -1.39 -3.37 3.60
C MET A 127 -0.24 -3.88 2.73
N LEU A 128 -0.25 -5.17 2.37
CA LEU A 128 0.75 -5.75 1.47
C LEU A 128 0.76 -5.02 0.12
N ALA A 129 -0.40 -4.82 -0.51
CA ALA A 129 -0.51 -4.08 -1.77
C ALA A 129 0.05 -2.65 -1.65
N PHE A 130 -0.28 -1.92 -0.57
CA PHE A 130 0.28 -0.58 -0.34
C PHE A 130 1.81 -0.61 -0.15
N THR A 131 2.35 -1.59 0.58
CA THR A 131 3.80 -1.69 0.76
C THR A 131 4.52 -2.00 -0.55
N ILE A 132 3.97 -2.85 -1.41
CA ILE A 132 4.56 -3.16 -2.73
C ILE A 132 4.57 -1.90 -3.61
N ALA A 133 3.46 -1.18 -3.68
CA ALA A 133 3.36 0.06 -4.46
C ALA A 133 4.40 1.10 -3.99
N ARG A 134 4.58 1.25 -2.68
CA ARG A 134 5.55 2.18 -2.09
C ARG A 134 6.99 1.73 -2.25
N LEU A 135 7.27 0.43 -2.18
CA LEU A 135 8.60 -0.13 -2.43
C LEU A 135 9.00 0.08 -3.89
N LEU A 136 8.11 -0.22 -4.84
CA LEU A 136 8.34 0.05 -6.25
C LEU A 136 8.67 1.53 -6.50
N GLN A 137 7.86 2.43 -5.95
CA GLN A 137 8.10 3.87 -6.05
C GLN A 137 9.46 4.26 -5.46
N LYS A 138 9.75 3.82 -4.23
CA LYS A 138 11.01 4.16 -3.54
C LYS A 138 12.20 3.63 -4.34
N THR A 139 12.18 2.37 -4.74
CA THR A 139 13.27 1.73 -5.46
C THR A 139 13.49 2.35 -6.83
N ALA A 140 12.43 2.69 -7.57
CA ALA A 140 12.58 3.40 -8.83
C ALA A 140 13.26 4.77 -8.65
N ARG A 141 12.92 5.51 -7.58
CA ARG A 141 13.61 6.75 -7.22
C ARG A 141 15.07 6.51 -6.84
N ASP A 142 15.34 5.47 -6.05
CA ASP A 142 16.71 5.08 -5.67
C ASP A 142 17.56 4.65 -6.89
N MET A 143 16.93 4.13 -7.95
CA MET A 143 17.56 3.85 -9.26
C MET A 143 17.76 5.10 -10.14
N GLY A 144 17.31 6.26 -9.66
CA GLY A 144 17.43 7.55 -10.33
C GLY A 144 16.35 7.81 -11.37
N TYR A 145 15.18 7.17 -11.28
CA TYR A 145 14.04 7.41 -12.18
C TYR A 145 13.00 8.34 -11.57
N LEU A 146 12.20 8.97 -12.43
CA LEU A 146 11.02 9.71 -12.00
C LEU A 146 9.96 8.71 -11.54
N SER A 147 9.43 8.86 -10.33
CA SER A 147 8.33 8.02 -9.85
C SER A 147 7.47 8.79 -8.86
N GLU A 148 6.68 9.74 -9.39
CA GLU A 148 5.93 10.70 -8.56
C GLU A 148 4.73 10.07 -7.87
N ALA A 149 4.12 9.04 -8.46
CA ALA A 149 2.95 8.40 -7.91
C ALA A 149 3.00 6.87 -7.96
N CYS A 150 2.38 6.28 -6.93
CA CYS A 150 2.00 4.88 -6.89
C CYS A 150 0.58 4.78 -6.33
N TYR A 151 -0.05 3.65 -6.62
CA TYR A 151 -1.47 3.39 -6.38
C TYR A 151 -1.63 2.01 -5.76
N GLY A 152 -2.44 1.91 -4.72
CA GLY A 152 -2.84 0.66 -4.10
C GLY A 152 -4.22 0.18 -4.56
N ALA A 153 -4.82 -0.70 -3.76
CA ALA A 153 -6.20 -1.14 -3.89
C ALA A 153 -6.97 -0.74 -2.63
N GLY A 154 -8.23 -0.33 -2.74
CA GLY A 154 -9.03 0.10 -1.59
C GLY A 154 -8.50 1.36 -0.92
N ASN A 155 -9.24 1.95 0.02
CA ASN A 155 -8.76 3.17 0.65
C ASN A 155 -7.59 2.89 1.64
N CYS A 156 -6.70 3.87 1.84
CA CYS A 156 -5.62 3.74 2.81
C CYS A 156 -6.09 3.83 4.27
N ARG A 157 -7.28 4.38 4.55
CA ARG A 157 -7.80 4.54 5.92
C ARG A 157 -8.17 3.19 6.53
N ASP A 158 -8.92 2.38 5.82
CA ASP A 158 -9.38 1.06 6.26
C ASP A 158 -8.21 0.09 6.36
N ALA A 159 -7.16 0.26 5.53
CA ALA A 159 -5.97 -0.57 5.59
C ALA A 159 -4.97 -0.16 6.70
N LEU A 160 -4.78 1.15 6.94
CA LEU A 160 -3.70 1.67 7.80
C LEU A 160 -4.20 2.37 9.07
N CYS A 161 -5.44 2.83 9.09
CA CYS A 161 -6.04 3.64 10.14
C CYS A 161 -7.42 3.10 10.55
N HIS A 162 -7.67 1.80 10.39
CA HIS A 162 -8.98 1.19 10.63
C HIS A 162 -9.56 1.54 12.01
N PHE A 163 -8.70 1.50 13.02
CA PHE A 163 -9.06 1.76 14.42
C PHE A 163 -9.06 3.24 14.80
N GLN A 164 -8.90 4.12 13.82
CA GLN A 164 -8.90 5.56 14.03
C GLN A 164 -10.26 6.13 13.65
N PRO A 165 -10.83 7.04 14.46
CA PRO A 165 -12.15 7.58 14.20
C PRO A 165 -12.22 8.29 12.84
N ASN A 166 -11.16 9.00 12.47
CA ASN A 166 -11.07 9.79 11.25
C ASN A 166 -9.66 9.76 10.63
N CYS A 167 -9.59 10.17 9.37
CA CYS A 167 -8.33 10.47 8.70
C CYS A 167 -7.72 11.75 9.32
N ARG A 168 -6.57 11.62 10.02
CA ARG A 168 -5.90 12.78 10.65
C ARG A 168 -5.49 13.84 9.64
N HIS A 169 -5.11 13.45 8.42
CA HIS A 169 -4.75 14.40 7.38
C HIS A 169 -5.93 15.29 6.99
N MET A 170 -7.14 14.74 6.90
CA MET A 170 -8.34 15.53 6.63
C MET A 170 -8.65 16.55 7.74
N ALA A 171 -8.27 16.24 8.98
CA ALA A 171 -8.52 17.11 10.13
C ALA A 171 -7.40 18.14 10.37
N THR A 172 -6.13 17.79 10.09
CA THR A 172 -4.96 18.59 10.53
C THR A 172 -3.88 18.78 9.45
N GLY A 173 -4.06 18.21 8.26
CA GLY A 173 -3.04 18.17 7.21
C GLY A 173 -1.90 17.17 7.46
N LYS A 174 -1.85 16.50 8.63
CA LYS A 174 -0.75 15.58 8.99
C LYS A 174 -1.17 14.12 8.94
N CYS A 175 -0.71 13.37 7.92
CA CYS A 175 -0.97 11.94 7.81
C CYS A 175 -0.31 11.15 8.96
N ARG A 176 -0.92 10.03 9.39
CA ARG A 176 -0.31 9.08 10.36
C ARG A 176 0.75 8.20 9.71
N HIS A 177 0.62 7.93 8.42
CA HIS A 177 1.48 7.02 7.67
C HIS A 177 1.91 7.62 6.31
N PRO A 178 2.58 8.78 6.28
CA PRO A 178 2.90 9.48 5.03
C PRO A 178 3.74 8.65 4.05
N GLY A 179 4.63 7.78 4.54
CA GLY A 179 5.44 6.88 3.70
C GLY A 179 4.70 5.64 3.19
N LEU A 180 3.46 5.40 3.62
CA LEU A 180 2.66 4.23 3.24
C LEU A 180 1.35 4.60 2.54
N SER A 181 0.66 5.63 3.00
CA SER A 181 -0.65 6.03 2.46
C SER A 181 -0.53 6.44 1.00
N ALA A 182 -1.26 5.79 0.11
CA ALA A 182 -1.33 6.15 -1.30
C ALA A 182 -2.81 6.17 -1.74
N PRO A 183 -3.16 6.84 -2.86
CA PRO A 183 -4.45 6.63 -3.48
C PRO A 183 -4.59 5.20 -3.99
N SER A 184 -5.83 4.77 -4.18
CA SER A 184 -6.10 3.53 -4.89
C SER A 184 -6.33 3.76 -6.37
N MET A 185 -6.11 2.72 -7.16
CA MET A 185 -6.36 2.75 -8.60
C MET A 185 -7.78 3.20 -8.91
N GLU A 186 -8.80 2.64 -8.23
CA GLU A 186 -10.20 3.01 -8.45
C GLU A 186 -10.54 4.43 -8.01
N SER A 187 -9.92 4.93 -6.93
CA SER A 187 -10.10 6.32 -6.47
C SER A 187 -9.60 7.35 -7.49
N CYS A 188 -8.63 6.95 -8.32
CA CYS A 188 -8.03 7.73 -9.40
C CYS A 188 -8.65 7.43 -10.77
N GLY A 189 -9.71 6.63 -10.84
CA GLY A 189 -10.40 6.27 -12.09
C GLY A 189 -9.65 5.27 -12.97
N MET A 190 -8.61 4.61 -12.46
CA MET A 190 -7.91 3.57 -13.22
C MET A 190 -8.74 2.29 -13.26
N ASN A 191 -9.02 1.79 -14.46
CA ASN A 191 -9.77 0.56 -14.67
C ASN A 191 -8.87 -0.67 -14.47
N ALA A 192 -8.55 -0.96 -13.21
CA ALA A 192 -7.68 -2.08 -12.81
C ALA A 192 -8.19 -3.43 -13.33
N PHE A 193 -9.50 -3.62 -13.42
CA PHE A 193 -10.08 -4.88 -13.91
C PHE A 193 -9.82 -5.09 -15.40
N LYS A 194 -10.03 -4.05 -16.22
CA LYS A 194 -9.74 -4.15 -17.65
C LYS A 194 -8.24 -4.29 -17.91
N MET A 195 -7.40 -3.57 -17.16
CA MET A 195 -5.94 -3.73 -17.27
C MET A 195 -5.48 -5.13 -16.84
N GLY A 196 -6.04 -5.68 -15.75
CA GLY A 196 -5.77 -7.05 -15.32
C GLY A 196 -6.16 -8.08 -16.38
N ALA A 197 -7.34 -7.94 -16.98
CA ALA A 197 -7.79 -8.82 -18.06
C ALA A 197 -6.89 -8.75 -19.31
N ILE A 198 -6.47 -7.55 -19.72
CA ILE A 198 -5.51 -7.36 -20.83
C ILE A 198 -4.16 -7.99 -20.50
N ALA A 199 -3.73 -7.93 -19.24
CA ALA A 199 -2.52 -8.59 -18.76
C ALA A 199 -2.66 -10.13 -18.59
N GLY A 200 -3.80 -10.71 -18.99
CA GLY A 200 -4.07 -12.14 -18.92
C GLY A 200 -4.37 -12.66 -17.52
N TRP A 201 -4.82 -11.79 -16.60
CA TRP A 201 -5.15 -12.19 -15.24
C TRP A 201 -6.63 -12.52 -15.10
N ASP A 202 -6.94 -13.59 -14.36
CA ASP A 202 -8.31 -13.83 -13.93
C ASP A 202 -8.75 -12.73 -12.96
N VAL A 203 -9.78 -11.98 -13.35
CA VAL A 203 -10.35 -10.89 -12.57
C VAL A 203 -11.81 -11.19 -12.28
N PHE A 204 -12.14 -11.26 -10.99
CA PHE A 204 -13.50 -11.49 -10.51
C PHE A 204 -13.96 -10.25 -9.73
N PRO A 205 -14.97 -9.51 -10.20
CA PRO A 205 -15.61 -8.47 -9.40
C PRO A 205 -16.25 -9.09 -8.16
N ILE A 206 -15.96 -8.54 -6.98
CA ILE A 206 -16.49 -9.03 -5.70
C ILE A 206 -17.35 -7.93 -5.08
N GLY A 207 -18.64 -8.20 -4.95
CA GLY A 207 -19.60 -7.33 -4.25
C GLY A 207 -19.69 -7.67 -2.76
N GLY A 208 -20.25 -6.75 -1.98
CA GLY A 208 -20.39 -6.93 -0.52
C GLY A 208 -21.33 -8.07 -0.09
N THR A 209 -22.11 -8.63 -1.02
CA THR A 209 -23.02 -9.77 -0.81
C THR A 209 -22.45 -11.11 -1.30
N CYS A 210 -21.23 -11.12 -1.86
CA CYS A 210 -20.59 -12.34 -2.31
C CYS A 210 -20.19 -13.23 -1.12
N GLY A 211 -20.42 -14.53 -1.25
CA GLY A 211 -19.88 -15.56 -0.36
C GLY A 211 -18.60 -16.15 -0.94
N PRO A 212 -17.82 -16.90 -0.14
CA PRO A 212 -16.57 -17.49 -0.60
C PRO A 212 -16.78 -18.53 -1.72
N GLU A 213 -17.94 -19.19 -1.75
CA GLU A 213 -18.32 -20.16 -2.77
C GLU A 213 -18.62 -19.54 -4.15
N SER A 214 -18.95 -18.25 -4.22
CA SER A 214 -19.30 -17.57 -5.47
C SER A 214 -18.17 -16.72 -6.06
N VAL A 215 -16.98 -16.80 -5.47
CA VAL A 215 -15.81 -16.00 -5.85
C VAL A 215 -14.65 -16.90 -6.22
N GLY A 216 -14.14 -16.78 -7.45
CA GLY A 216 -12.96 -17.54 -7.89
C GLY A 216 -11.69 -17.15 -7.12
N THR A 217 -11.33 -15.86 -7.14
CA THR A 217 -10.25 -15.32 -6.31
C THR A 217 -10.39 -13.81 -6.14
N GLY A 218 -9.96 -13.31 -4.98
CA GLY A 218 -9.73 -11.87 -4.79
C GLY A 218 -8.47 -11.41 -5.51
N SER A 219 -8.54 -10.21 -6.09
CA SER A 219 -7.41 -9.56 -6.76
C SER A 219 -7.28 -8.13 -6.24
N LEU A 220 -6.27 -7.89 -5.41
CA LEU A 220 -5.87 -6.54 -5.04
C LEU A 220 -4.78 -6.09 -6.00
N MET A 221 -5.03 -5.03 -6.75
CA MET A 221 -4.13 -4.58 -7.80
C MET A 221 -3.58 -3.20 -7.48
N GLY A 222 -2.30 -3.00 -7.76
CA GLY A 222 -1.62 -1.74 -7.55
C GLY A 222 -0.67 -1.43 -8.71
N LEU A 223 -0.18 -0.20 -8.73
CA LEU A 223 0.60 0.32 -9.85
C LEU A 223 1.62 1.35 -9.36
N ALA A 224 2.84 1.32 -9.89
CA ALA A 224 3.82 2.38 -9.70
C ALA A 224 4.24 2.97 -11.06
N LEU A 225 4.20 4.30 -11.18
CA LEU A 225 4.60 4.98 -12.40
C LEU A 225 6.11 5.20 -12.43
N ILE A 226 6.73 4.96 -13.58
CA ILE A 226 8.17 5.11 -13.80
C ILE A 226 8.39 5.97 -15.05
N GLY A 227 9.11 7.07 -14.90
CA GLY A 227 9.37 8.05 -15.94
C GLY A 227 10.86 8.33 -16.11
N PRO A 228 11.22 8.99 -17.21
CA PRO A 228 12.58 9.38 -17.49
C PRO A 228 12.97 10.57 -16.61
N VAL A 229 14.27 10.78 -16.45
CA VAL A 229 14.83 11.97 -15.79
C VAL A 229 15.74 12.73 -16.74
N PRO A 230 15.88 14.06 -16.59
CA PRO A 230 16.87 14.80 -17.37
C PRO A 230 18.29 14.30 -17.09
N LYS A 231 19.13 14.21 -18.14
CA LYS A 231 20.55 13.87 -18.02
C LYS A 231 21.23 14.83 -17.05
N GLY A 232 22.04 14.28 -16.13
CA GLY A 232 22.68 15.02 -15.04
C GLY A 232 21.85 15.15 -13.75
N GLN A 233 20.58 14.72 -13.75
CA GLN A 233 19.76 14.60 -12.52
C GLN A 233 19.52 13.16 -12.07
N ARG A 234 20.03 12.17 -12.84
CA ARG A 234 20.03 10.78 -12.39
C ARG A 234 21.01 10.66 -11.23
N ALA A 235 20.49 10.41 -10.04
CA ALA A 235 21.33 10.07 -8.89
C ALA A 235 22.20 8.86 -9.28
N GLU A 236 23.50 8.94 -9.00
CA GLU A 236 24.35 7.76 -9.11
C GLU A 236 23.76 6.67 -8.21
N ARG A 237 23.52 5.49 -8.81
CA ARG A 237 23.05 4.33 -8.06
C ARG A 237 24.08 4.12 -6.96
N PRO A 238 23.73 4.21 -5.65
CA PRO A 238 24.66 3.79 -4.62
C PRO A 238 25.10 2.37 -4.98
N ALA A 239 26.43 2.13 -4.98
CA ALA A 239 26.99 0.84 -5.39
C ALA A 239 26.14 -0.29 -4.82
N LYS A 240 25.69 -1.21 -5.69
CA LYS A 240 24.87 -2.35 -5.29
C LYS A 240 25.56 -2.93 -4.06
N ALA A 241 24.99 -2.75 -2.87
CA ALA A 241 25.37 -3.61 -1.78
C ALA A 241 25.15 -5.01 -2.36
N PRO A 242 26.15 -5.91 -2.30
CA PRO A 242 25.89 -7.30 -2.62
C PRO A 242 24.59 -7.68 -1.92
N LEU A 243 23.80 -8.58 -2.51
CA LEU A 243 22.93 -9.41 -1.67
C LEU A 243 23.89 -10.16 -0.76
N SER A 244 24.33 -9.51 0.32
CA SER A 244 25.12 -10.14 1.34
C SER A 244 24.20 -11.20 1.92
N ASP A 245 24.76 -12.39 2.12
CA ASP A 245 24.27 -13.22 3.21
C ASP A 245 24.07 -12.30 4.41
N PRO A 246 22.96 -12.43 5.15
CA PRO A 246 22.66 -11.54 6.26
C PRO A 246 23.93 -11.38 7.07
N ASP A 247 24.43 -10.13 7.15
CA ASP A 247 25.63 -9.84 7.93
C ASP A 247 25.48 -10.58 9.26
N PRO A 248 26.50 -11.33 9.71
CA PRO A 248 26.43 -11.99 11.00
C PRO A 248 26.06 -10.88 11.98
N VAL A 249 24.87 -11.03 12.57
CA VAL A 249 24.26 -10.06 13.46
C VAL A 249 25.36 -9.54 14.35
N THR A 250 25.83 -8.32 14.13
CA THR A 250 26.54 -7.60 15.16
C THR A 250 25.50 -7.46 16.24
N ARG A 251 25.64 -8.33 17.25
CA ARG A 251 24.78 -8.33 18.42
C ARG A 251 24.69 -6.87 18.83
N PRO A 252 23.49 -6.29 18.94
CA PRO A 252 23.39 -4.99 19.58
C PRO A 252 24.16 -5.12 20.90
N GLY A 253 25.14 -4.23 21.10
CA GLY A 253 25.84 -4.16 22.37
C GLY A 253 24.77 -4.21 23.45
N ALA A 254 24.91 -5.16 24.39
CA ALA A 254 23.87 -5.49 25.35
C ALA A 254 23.27 -4.19 25.90
N GLU A 255 21.99 -3.92 25.60
CA GLU A 255 21.33 -2.77 26.20
C GLU A 255 21.43 -2.91 27.72
N PRO A 256 21.77 -1.84 28.45
CA PRO A 256 21.93 -1.91 29.89
C PRO A 256 20.69 -2.58 30.51
N ALA A 257 20.89 -3.50 31.45
CA ALA A 257 19.82 -4.24 32.12
C ALA A 257 18.73 -3.32 32.71
N GLU A 258 19.08 -2.05 32.95
CA GLU A 258 18.18 -0.99 33.38
C GLU A 258 17.13 -0.59 32.31
N ASN A 259 17.45 -0.64 31.02
CA ASN A 259 16.54 -0.32 29.92
C ASN A 259 15.53 -1.46 29.66
N ILE A 260 15.98 -2.71 29.74
CA ILE A 260 15.10 -3.89 29.69
C ILE A 260 14.17 -3.90 30.92
N ARG A 261 14.70 -3.62 32.11
CA ARG A 261 13.86 -3.46 33.33
C ARG A 261 12.90 -2.30 33.20
N ARG A 262 13.26 -1.20 32.51
CA ARG A 262 12.34 -0.08 32.21
C ARG A 262 11.25 -0.51 31.24
N VAL A 263 11.58 -1.20 30.15
CA VAL A 263 10.61 -1.77 29.19
C VAL A 263 9.67 -2.78 29.85
N ILE A 264 10.17 -3.65 30.73
CA ILE A 264 9.37 -4.62 31.50
C ILE A 264 8.49 -3.91 32.55
N ARG A 265 9.01 -2.88 33.22
CA ARG A 265 8.26 -2.06 34.17
C ARG A 265 7.19 -1.23 33.45
N ASP A 266 7.47 -0.72 32.25
CA ASP A 266 6.53 -0.04 31.38
C ASP A 266 5.49 -1.01 30.79
N LEU A 267 5.86 -2.27 30.52
CA LEU A 267 4.93 -3.36 30.16
C LEU A 267 3.92 -3.62 31.29
N SER A 268 4.38 -3.67 32.55
CA SER A 268 3.51 -3.85 33.72
C SER A 268 2.64 -2.62 34.02
N ARG A 269 3.13 -1.40 33.78
CA ARG A 269 2.38 -0.14 34.00
C ARG A 269 1.39 0.15 32.87
N ASN A 270 1.64 -0.31 31.66
CA ASN A 270 0.78 -0.12 30.49
C ASN A 270 -0.22 -1.26 30.25
N ARG A 271 -0.61 -2.01 31.28
CA ARG A 271 -1.64 -3.06 31.14
C ARG A 271 -2.95 -2.52 30.52
N ALA A 272 -3.29 -1.26 30.80
CA ALA A 272 -4.42 -0.52 30.20
C ALA A 272 -4.21 -0.07 28.74
N ALA A 273 -2.96 0.02 28.25
CA ALA A 273 -2.64 0.30 26.85
C ALA A 273 -2.56 -0.98 26.01
N TYR A 274 -2.13 -2.10 26.61
CA TYR A 274 -2.20 -3.43 25.97
C TYR A 274 -3.63 -3.99 25.93
N SER A 275 -4.52 -3.57 26.84
CA SER A 275 -5.96 -3.83 26.72
C SER A 275 -6.64 -3.04 25.58
N GLN A 276 -5.92 -2.10 24.95
CA GLN A 276 -6.35 -1.36 23.75
C GLN A 276 -5.77 -1.94 22.44
N ALA A 277 -4.89 -2.95 22.51
CA ALA A 277 -4.49 -3.65 21.30
C ALA A 277 -5.72 -4.39 20.78
N ASN A 278 -6.22 -3.99 19.61
CA ASN A 278 -7.46 -4.54 19.03
C ASN A 278 -7.32 -5.98 18.50
N VAL A 279 -6.35 -6.74 19.03
CA VAL A 279 -6.07 -8.14 18.71
C VAL A 279 -6.46 -9.02 19.90
N LYS A 280 -7.46 -9.88 19.72
CA LYS A 280 -7.89 -10.86 20.74
C LYS A 280 -7.11 -12.17 20.58
N LEU A 281 -6.88 -12.89 21.68
CA LEU A 281 -6.26 -14.22 21.66
C LEU A 281 -7.02 -15.22 20.76
N THR A 282 -8.35 -15.05 20.64
CA THR A 282 -9.20 -15.86 19.75
C THR A 282 -8.83 -15.74 18.27
N GLN A 283 -8.19 -14.63 17.86
CA GLN A 283 -7.74 -14.42 16.48
C GLN A 283 -6.37 -15.07 16.19
N ALA A 284 -5.64 -15.52 17.21
CA ALA A 284 -4.29 -16.06 17.05
C ALA A 284 -4.20 -17.22 16.04
N PRO A 285 -5.12 -18.20 16.02
CA PRO A 285 -5.08 -19.27 15.02
C PRO A 285 -5.22 -18.75 13.58
N ALA A 286 -6.09 -17.77 13.35
CA ALA A 286 -6.30 -17.18 12.03
C ALA A 286 -5.09 -16.37 11.55
N LEU A 287 -4.46 -15.61 12.46
CA LEU A 287 -3.23 -14.87 12.17
C LEU A 287 -2.05 -15.82 11.91
N LEU A 288 -1.94 -16.92 12.66
CA LEU A 288 -0.92 -17.95 12.46
C LEU A 288 -1.07 -18.66 11.10
N ARG A 289 -2.30 -18.90 10.63
CA ARG A 289 -2.55 -19.40 9.26
C ARG A 289 -2.02 -18.44 8.21
N GLN A 290 -2.08 -17.14 8.47
CA GLN A 290 -1.53 -16.07 7.62
C GLN A 290 -0.12 -15.62 8.02
N ARG A 291 0.65 -16.44 8.75
CA ARG A 291 2.02 -16.06 9.19
C ARG A 291 2.93 -15.62 8.05
N ARG A 292 2.79 -16.21 6.86
CA ARG A 292 3.60 -15.88 5.68
C ARG A 292 3.30 -14.47 5.17
N LEU A 293 2.01 -14.09 5.14
CA LEU A 293 1.57 -12.74 4.81
C LEU A 293 2.17 -11.72 5.80
N TRP A 294 1.99 -11.95 7.10
CA TRP A 294 2.47 -11.04 8.13
C TRP A 294 4.00 -10.91 8.13
N MET A 295 4.74 -12.02 8.02
CA MET A 295 6.20 -11.97 7.88
C MET A 295 6.63 -11.19 6.64
N ARG A 296 5.95 -11.37 5.49
CA ARG A 296 6.26 -10.62 4.27
C ARG A 296 6.00 -9.14 4.46
N LEU A 297 4.83 -8.78 4.97
CA LEU A 297 4.44 -7.41 5.24
C LEU A 297 5.43 -6.71 6.18
N THR A 298 5.82 -7.37 7.28
CA THR A 298 6.79 -6.82 8.23
C THR A 298 8.16 -6.61 7.57
N LYS A 299 8.63 -7.53 6.72
CA LYS A 299 9.88 -7.37 5.95
C LYS A 299 9.80 -6.19 4.98
N ASN A 300 8.70 -6.07 4.25
CA ASN A 300 8.47 -4.96 3.33
C ASN A 300 8.47 -3.61 4.07
N MET A 301 7.82 -3.55 5.24
CA MET A 301 7.83 -2.34 6.08
C MET A 301 9.23 -2.00 6.58
N ARG A 302 10.04 -3.01 6.96
CA ARG A 302 11.44 -2.81 7.36
C ARG A 302 12.29 -2.28 6.20
N GLU A 303 12.03 -2.75 4.98
CA GLU A 303 12.72 -2.28 3.77
C GLU A 303 12.32 -0.83 3.43
N LEU A 304 11.06 -0.44 3.66
CA LEU A 304 10.60 0.94 3.50
C LEU A 304 11.17 1.90 4.55
N SER A 305 11.16 1.51 5.82
CA SER A 305 11.59 2.38 6.92
C SER A 305 13.10 2.37 7.15
N GLY A 306 13.79 1.31 6.75
CA GLY A 306 15.18 1.06 7.12
C GLY A 306 15.39 0.68 8.60
N SER A 307 14.32 0.61 9.41
CA SER A 307 14.39 0.45 10.87
C SER A 307 13.29 -0.44 11.46
N TRP A 308 13.66 -1.36 12.36
CA TRP A 308 12.77 -2.30 13.04
C TRP A 308 11.97 -1.58 14.12
N LEU A 309 12.58 -0.54 14.72
CA LEU A 309 11.90 0.36 15.65
C LEU A 309 10.77 1.11 14.93
N ASP A 310 11.01 1.58 13.71
CA ASP A 310 9.98 2.28 12.93
C ASP A 310 8.86 1.35 12.47
N VAL A 311 9.17 0.08 12.19
CA VAL A 311 8.15 -0.95 11.93
C VAL A 311 7.29 -1.18 13.17
N ALA A 312 7.92 -1.37 14.34
CA ALA A 312 7.20 -1.55 15.60
C ALA A 312 6.33 -0.33 15.92
N GLN A 313 6.84 0.88 15.71
CA GLN A 313 6.10 2.13 15.92
C GLN A 313 4.95 2.27 14.90
N SER A 314 5.15 1.87 13.64
CA SER A 314 4.10 1.87 12.62
C SER A 314 2.96 0.94 13.01
N TYR A 315 3.25 -0.30 13.41
CA TYR A 315 2.23 -1.22 13.89
C TYR A 315 1.55 -0.71 15.16
N LYS A 316 2.30 -0.15 16.11
CA LYS A 316 1.72 0.47 17.30
C LYS A 316 0.71 1.55 16.93
N VAL A 317 1.01 2.42 15.96
CA VAL A 317 0.08 3.47 15.51
C VAL A 317 -1.11 2.89 14.74
N MET A 318 -0.89 1.88 13.90
CA MET A 318 -1.95 1.24 13.11
C MET A 318 -2.96 0.52 14.01
N PHE A 319 -2.47 -0.22 15.01
CA PHE A 319 -3.27 -1.03 15.93
C PHE A 319 -3.72 -0.28 17.18
N ALA A 320 -3.18 0.90 17.45
CA ALA A 320 -3.74 1.83 18.43
C ALA A 320 -5.02 2.47 17.90
N GLY A 321 -5.88 2.92 18.82
CA GLY A 321 -7.18 3.50 18.50
C GLY A 321 -8.33 2.68 19.12
N ARG A 322 -9.57 3.00 18.78
CA ARG A 322 -10.76 2.25 19.24
C ARG A 322 -10.97 1.09 18.23
N PRO A 323 -11.25 -0.19 18.57
CA PRO A 323 -12.35 -0.60 19.46
C PRO A 323 -12.28 -2.00 20.16
N LYS A 324 -12.92 -2.09 21.33
CA LYS A 324 -14.04 -3.03 21.50
C LYS A 324 -15.26 -2.19 21.86
N LYS A 325 -16.45 -2.58 21.38
CA LYS A 325 -17.70 -2.18 22.03
C LYS A 325 -17.54 -2.42 23.56
N LEU A 326 -17.97 -1.45 24.36
CA LEU A 326 -18.41 -1.73 25.72
C LEU A 326 -19.48 -2.83 25.67
#